data_AF-A0AA88XU41-F1
#
_entry.id   AF-A0AA88XU41-F1
#
_cell.length_a   1.000
_cell.length_b   1.000
_cell.length_c   1.000
_cell.angle_alpha   90.00
_cell.angle_beta   90.00
_cell.angle_gamma   90.00
#
_symmetry.space_group_name_H-M   'P 1'
#
loop_
_entity.id
_entity.type
_entity.pdbx_description
1 polymer ?
#
loop_
_entity_poly.entity_id
_entity_poly.type
_entity_poly.pdbx_seq_one_letter_code
_entity_poly.pdbx_strand_id
1 'polypeptide(L)'
;MKKVTCLQKVNEAPTSQFNDGKCDPIGRVWSDDNDMSSMEHIGHLYSMDVDGSLTDRLDKIGVSNGLGWTEDNKTMFFIDSVPRNVYAFDYDVNDGSISMSIVSSGQVLISEQKLEKNIGTKIKPKRRNHAVQIIVVKTNSKNA
;
A
#
# COMPACT_ATOMS: atom_id res chain seq x y z
N MET A 1 -20.32 17.68 -17.74
CA MET A 1 -19.98 16.39 -17.09
C MET A 1 -18.53 16.08 -17.37
N LYS A 2 -17.74 15.64 -16.38
CA LYS A 2 -16.41 15.09 -16.65
C LYS A 2 -16.60 13.71 -17.29
N LYS A 3 -15.96 13.47 -18.43
CA LYS A 3 -15.94 12.14 -19.06
C LYS A 3 -15.10 11.22 -18.17
N VAL A 4 -15.70 10.16 -17.66
CA VAL A 4 -14.99 9.09 -16.96
C VAL A 4 -14.65 8.03 -18.00
N THR A 5 -13.37 7.66 -18.07
CA THR A 5 -12.87 6.59 -18.94
C THR A 5 -12.35 5.47 -18.05
N CYS A 6 -12.83 4.25 -18.25
CA CYS A 6 -12.24 3.06 -17.63
C CYS A 6 -10.92 2.76 -18.35
N LEU A 7 -9.83 2.68 -17.61
CA LEU A 7 -8.50 2.36 -18.15
C LEU A 7 -8.30 0.85 -18.24
N GLN A 8 -8.62 0.13 -17.17
CA GLN A 8 -8.47 -1.32 -17.05
C GLN A 8 -9.58 -1.91 -16.18
N LYS A 9 -9.81 -3.21 -16.36
CA LYS A 9 -10.64 -4.04 -15.49
C LYS A 9 -9.81 -5.24 -15.03
N VAL A 10 -9.82 -5.52 -13.73
CA VAL A 10 -8.93 -6.53 -13.12
C VAL A 10 -9.71 -7.73 -12.58
N ASN A 11 -10.85 -7.46 -11.93
CA ASN A 11 -11.75 -8.46 -11.41
C ASN A 11 -13.19 -7.97 -11.56
N GLU A 12 -14.06 -8.78 -12.16
CA GLU A 12 -15.47 -8.43 -12.40
C GLU A 12 -16.42 -9.12 -11.40
N ALA A 13 -15.89 -9.83 -10.40
CA ALA A 13 -16.70 -10.39 -9.33
C ALA A 13 -17.47 -9.26 -8.60
N PRO A 14 -18.79 -9.39 -8.37
CA PRO A 14 -19.59 -8.35 -7.71
C PRO A 14 -19.12 -7.98 -6.31
N THR A 15 -18.35 -8.86 -5.68
CA THR A 15 -17.81 -8.72 -4.32
C THR A 15 -16.41 -8.11 -4.30
N SER A 16 -15.73 -8.03 -5.45
CA SER A 16 -14.39 -7.45 -5.57
C SER A 16 -14.45 -5.94 -5.43
N GLN A 17 -13.59 -5.41 -4.56
CA GLN A 17 -13.45 -3.98 -4.32
C GLN A 17 -11.97 -3.62 -4.16
N PHE A 18 -11.61 -2.46 -4.69
CA PHE A 18 -10.35 -1.81 -4.35
C PHE A 18 -10.42 -1.24 -2.94
N ASN A 19 -9.36 -1.39 -2.14
CA ASN A 19 -9.32 -0.87 -0.78
C ASN A 19 -8.38 0.33 -0.64
N ASP A 20 -7.09 0.17 -0.93
CA ASP A 20 -6.10 1.25 -0.84
C ASP A 20 -5.37 1.44 -2.17
N GLY A 21 -4.76 2.62 -2.34
CA GLY A 21 -4.00 2.90 -3.53
C GLY A 21 -3.02 4.04 -3.36
N LYS A 22 -1.86 3.92 -3.99
CA LYS A 22 -0.79 4.91 -3.92
C LYS A 22 0.07 4.89 -5.18
N CYS A 23 0.57 6.07 -5.56
CA CYS A 23 1.60 6.12 -6.59
C CYS A 23 2.97 5.75 -6.03
N ASP A 24 3.73 4.96 -6.78
CA ASP A 24 5.14 4.72 -6.50
C ASP A 24 6.00 5.96 -6.83
N PRO A 25 7.33 5.94 -6.56
CA PRO A 25 8.21 7.08 -6.77
C PRO A 25 8.27 7.63 -8.20
N ILE A 26 7.89 6.85 -9.22
CA ILE A 26 7.90 7.29 -10.62
C ILE A 26 6.51 7.44 -11.22
N GLY A 27 5.46 7.27 -10.41
CA GLY A 27 4.09 7.57 -10.78
C GLY A 27 3.25 6.37 -11.23
N ARG A 28 3.72 5.13 -11.09
CA ARG A 28 2.84 3.96 -11.29
C ARG A 28 1.78 3.95 -10.22
N VAL A 29 0.54 3.65 -10.58
CA VAL A 29 -0.56 3.53 -9.62
C VAL A 29 -0.58 2.11 -9.09
N TRP A 30 -0.38 1.94 -7.78
CA TRP A 30 -0.52 0.67 -7.09
C TRP A 30 -1.85 0.61 -6.37
N SER A 31 -2.57 -0.50 -6.49
CA SER A 31 -3.83 -0.73 -5.79
C SER A 31 -4.16 -2.21 -5.74
N ASP A 32 -4.87 -2.62 -4.71
CA ASP A 32 -5.27 -3.99 -4.47
C ASP A 32 -6.71 -4.27 -4.88
N ASP A 33 -7.05 -5.49 -5.24
CA ASP A 33 -8.43 -5.97 -5.23
C ASP A 33 -8.59 -7.05 -4.16
N ASN A 34 -9.69 -7.01 -3.42
CA ASN A 34 -10.05 -8.09 -2.50
C ASN A 34 -11.53 -8.41 -2.59
N ASP A 35 -11.88 -9.64 -2.22
CA ASP A 35 -13.27 -10.03 -2.01
C ASP A 35 -13.69 -9.72 -0.57
N MET A 36 -14.49 -8.67 -0.40
CA MET A 36 -14.97 -8.25 0.93
C MET A 36 -15.98 -9.22 1.56
N SER A 37 -16.47 -10.20 0.82
CA SER A 37 -17.36 -11.25 1.31
C SER A 37 -16.61 -12.46 1.88
N SER A 38 -15.29 -12.53 1.68
CA SER A 38 -14.44 -13.63 2.11
C SER A 38 -13.32 -13.14 3.03
N MET A 39 -12.91 -14.01 3.95
CA MET A 39 -11.65 -13.84 4.71
C MET A 39 -10.52 -14.67 4.10
N GLU A 40 -10.78 -15.30 2.95
CA GLU A 40 -9.77 -16.04 2.21
C GLU A 40 -8.78 -15.08 1.55
N HIS A 41 -7.53 -15.51 1.50
CA HIS A 41 -6.44 -14.79 0.84
C HIS A 41 -6.56 -14.98 -0.67
N ILE A 42 -7.54 -14.31 -1.28
CA ILE A 42 -7.82 -14.37 -2.72
C ILE A 42 -7.67 -13.02 -3.41
N GLY A 43 -7.21 -11.99 -2.69
CA GLY A 43 -6.93 -10.69 -3.25
C GLY A 43 -5.62 -10.67 -4.03
N HIS A 44 -5.47 -9.64 -4.85
CA HIS A 44 -4.27 -9.36 -5.62
C HIS A 44 -3.83 -7.91 -5.45
N LEU A 45 -2.53 -7.66 -5.58
CA LEU A 45 -1.95 -6.32 -5.64
C LEU A 45 -1.47 -6.04 -7.06
N TYR A 46 -1.99 -4.98 -7.68
CA TYR A 46 -1.61 -4.58 -9.03
C TYR A 46 -0.78 -3.29 -9.03
N SER A 47 0.03 -3.14 -10.08
CA SER A 47 0.63 -1.86 -10.47
C SER A 47 0.22 -1.52 -11.90
N MET A 48 -0.21 -0.28 -12.13
CA MET A 48 -0.48 0.26 -13.47
C MET A 48 0.56 1.32 -13.83
N ASP A 49 1.28 1.09 -14.93
CA ASP A 49 2.24 2.03 -15.49
C ASP A 49 1.56 3.27 -16.08
N VAL A 50 2.36 4.31 -16.34
CA VAL A 50 1.89 5.60 -16.88
C VAL A 50 1.28 5.44 -18.28
N ASP A 51 1.68 4.41 -19.01
CA ASP A 51 1.12 4.05 -20.31
C ASP A 51 -0.22 3.27 -20.22
N GLY A 52 -0.65 2.91 -19.01
CA GLY A 52 -1.86 2.13 -18.73
C GLY A 52 -1.65 0.61 -18.73
N SER A 53 -0.42 0.13 -18.89
CA SER A 53 -0.08 -1.29 -18.75
C SER A 53 -0.28 -1.74 -17.31
N LEU A 54 -0.97 -2.86 -17.11
CA LEU A 54 -1.31 -3.37 -15.78
C LEU A 54 -0.55 -4.68 -15.52
N THR A 55 0.05 -4.79 -14.33
CA THR A 55 0.77 -5.98 -13.88
C THR A 55 0.24 -6.43 -12.53
N ASP A 56 -0.05 -7.73 -12.39
CA ASP A 56 -0.29 -8.38 -11.10
C ASP A 56 1.06 -8.65 -10.41
N ARG A 57 1.25 -8.08 -9.22
CA ARG A 57 2.53 -8.06 -8.50
C ARG A 57 2.56 -9.02 -7.33
N LEU A 58 1.40 -9.32 -6.75
CA LEU A 58 1.29 -10.20 -5.59
C LEU A 58 -0.11 -10.82 -5.56
N ASP A 59 -0.16 -12.14 -5.44
CA ASP A 59 -1.40 -12.87 -5.22
C ASP A 59 -1.56 -13.26 -3.74
N LYS A 60 -2.73 -13.80 -3.40
CA LYS A 60 -3.03 -14.36 -2.07
C LYS A 60 -2.84 -13.36 -0.93
N ILE A 61 -3.22 -12.10 -1.18
CA ILE A 61 -3.34 -11.10 -0.12
C ILE A 61 -4.75 -11.17 0.49
N GLY A 62 -4.87 -10.75 1.75
CA GLY A 62 -6.13 -10.65 2.46
C GLY A 62 -6.84 -9.31 2.22
N VAL A 63 -6.32 -8.24 2.83
CA VAL A 63 -6.80 -6.86 2.67
C VAL A 63 -5.64 -5.88 2.79
N SER A 64 -5.33 -5.14 1.72
CA SER A 64 -4.28 -4.10 1.77
C SER A 64 -4.74 -2.92 2.61
N ASN A 65 -3.90 -2.41 3.52
CA ASN A 65 -4.19 -1.17 4.26
C ASN A 65 -2.99 -0.22 4.31
N GLY A 66 -2.09 -0.33 3.35
CA GLY A 66 -0.99 0.63 3.26
C GLY A 66 0.12 0.19 2.33
N LEU A 67 0.63 1.19 1.60
CA LEU A 67 1.77 1.09 0.70
C LEU A 67 2.78 2.21 1.03
N GLY A 68 4.06 1.89 0.97
CA GLY A 68 5.13 2.87 1.13
C GLY A 68 6.43 2.42 0.49
N TRP A 69 7.30 3.36 0.16
CA TRP A 69 8.63 3.08 -0.38
C TRP A 69 9.68 3.84 0.42
N THR A 70 10.89 3.29 0.50
CA THR A 70 12.05 4.02 1.02
C THR A 70 12.45 5.14 0.06
N GLU A 71 13.11 6.18 0.60
CA GLU A 71 13.58 7.33 -0.20
C GLU A 71 14.64 6.95 -1.25
N ASP A 72 15.38 5.85 -1.02
CA ASP A 72 16.36 5.33 -1.97
C ASP A 72 15.74 4.44 -3.06
N ASN A 73 14.42 4.27 -3.05
CA ASN A 73 13.63 3.48 -4.01
C ASN A 73 14.06 2.00 -4.11
N LYS A 74 14.56 1.41 -3.02
CA LYS A 74 14.99 0.00 -2.99
C LYS A 74 14.08 -0.92 -2.20
N THR A 75 13.21 -0.38 -1.37
CA THR A 75 12.32 -1.18 -0.53
C THR A 75 10.90 -0.67 -0.61
N MET A 76 9.98 -1.60 -0.83
CA MET A 76 8.54 -1.37 -0.73
C MET A 76 8.00 -2.02 0.55
N PHE A 77 7.14 -1.30 1.26
CA PHE A 77 6.38 -1.77 2.40
C PHE A 77 4.92 -1.96 2.04
N PHE A 78 4.33 -3.06 2.49
CA PHE A 78 2.94 -3.43 2.27
C PHE A 78 2.31 -3.92 3.57
N ILE A 79 1.09 -3.49 3.88
CA ILE A 79 0.32 -3.97 5.03
C ILE A 79 -0.79 -4.88 4.54
N ASP A 80 -0.80 -6.11 5.04
CA ASP A 80 -1.96 -7.01 4.93
C ASP A 80 -2.62 -7.19 6.29
N SER A 81 -3.88 -6.78 6.38
CA SER A 81 -4.61 -6.72 7.65
C SER A 81 -5.21 -8.05 8.09
N VAL A 82 -5.43 -9.00 7.18
CA VAL A 82 -5.95 -10.32 7.54
C VAL A 82 -4.92 -11.13 8.34
N PRO A 83 -3.68 -11.33 7.85
CA PRO A 83 -2.62 -11.95 8.64
C PRO A 83 -1.99 -10.97 9.66
N ARG A 84 -2.35 -9.68 9.62
CA ARG A 84 -1.83 -8.59 10.47
C ARG A 84 -0.32 -8.44 10.38
N ASN A 85 0.19 -8.50 9.15
CA ASN A 85 1.62 -8.42 8.86
C ASN A 85 1.96 -7.15 8.10
N VAL A 86 3.19 -6.68 8.32
CA VAL A 86 3.85 -5.70 7.46
C VAL A 86 4.95 -6.43 6.70
N TYR A 87 4.90 -6.36 5.38
CA TYR A 87 5.86 -6.96 4.48
C TYR A 87 6.83 -5.90 3.99
N ALA A 88 8.11 -6.29 3.84
CA ALA A 88 9.12 -5.49 3.16
C ALA A 88 9.64 -6.30 1.96
N PHE A 89 9.57 -5.70 0.78
CA PHE A 89 10.04 -6.27 -0.46
C PHE A 89 11.24 -5.47 -0.96
N ASP A 90 12.25 -6.15 -1.51
CA ASP A 90 13.17 -5.49 -2.43
C ASP A 90 12.35 -5.02 -3.62
N TYR A 91 12.58 -3.77 -4.04
CA TYR A 91 11.81 -3.09 -5.06
C TYR A 91 12.74 -2.55 -6.14
N ASP A 92 12.47 -2.88 -7.40
CA ASP A 92 13.15 -2.27 -8.54
C ASP A 92 12.30 -1.12 -9.11
N VAL A 93 12.79 0.11 -8.98
CA VAL A 93 12.10 1.30 -9.48
C VAL A 93 11.92 1.29 -10.99
N ASN A 94 12.82 0.65 -11.74
CA ASN A 94 12.83 0.69 -13.20
C ASN A 94 11.64 -0.05 -13.80
N ASP A 95 11.25 -1.18 -13.21
CA ASP A 95 10.16 -2.03 -13.74
C ASP A 95 9.04 -2.31 -12.73
N GLY A 96 9.17 -1.82 -11.49
CA GLY A 96 8.19 -1.99 -10.41
C GLY A 96 8.17 -3.40 -9.82
N SER A 97 9.15 -4.26 -10.14
CA SER A 97 9.22 -5.62 -9.59
C SER A 97 9.47 -5.61 -8.09
N ILE A 98 8.91 -6.61 -7.42
CA ILE A 98 9.08 -6.83 -5.98
C ILE A 98 9.55 -8.26 -5.73
N SER A 99 10.48 -8.44 -4.78
CA SER A 99 10.89 -9.76 -4.31
C SER A 99 11.01 -9.79 -2.79
N MET A 100 10.59 -10.91 -2.19
CA MET A 100 10.49 -11.03 -0.74
C MET A 100 11.83 -11.42 -0.13
N SER A 101 12.50 -10.44 0.49
CA SER A 101 13.80 -10.63 1.15
C SER A 101 13.73 -10.52 2.67
N ILE A 102 12.70 -9.87 3.22
CA ILE A 102 12.58 -9.63 4.67
C ILE A 102 11.15 -9.91 5.14
N VAL A 103 10.95 -11.07 5.77
CA VAL A 103 9.72 -11.39 6.49
C VAL A 103 9.92 -11.09 7.97
N SER A 104 9.31 -10.01 8.46
CA SER A 104 9.05 -9.85 9.89
C SER A 104 7.59 -10.18 10.14
N SER A 105 7.30 -11.43 10.51
CA SER A 105 6.01 -11.77 11.12
C SER A 105 6.02 -11.25 12.56
N GLY A 106 5.46 -10.08 12.79
CA GLY A 106 5.38 -9.48 14.11
C GLY A 106 4.30 -8.40 14.16
N GLN A 107 3.62 -8.28 15.30
CA GLN A 107 2.79 -7.10 15.57
C GLN A 107 3.67 -5.86 15.52
N VAL A 108 3.64 -5.14 14.40
CA VAL A 108 4.15 -3.78 14.36
C VAL A 108 3.16 -2.95 15.17
N LEU A 109 3.55 -2.55 16.38
CA LEU A 109 2.84 -1.54 17.15
C LEU A 109 2.93 -0.22 16.37
N ILE A 110 1.93 0.05 15.53
CA ILE A 110 1.69 1.37 14.96
C ILE A 110 1.26 2.25 16.14
N SER A 111 2.20 2.98 16.73
CA SER A 111 1.86 3.91 17.80
C SER A 111 1.11 5.10 17.21
N GLU A 112 -0.09 5.38 17.71
CA GLU A 112 -0.68 6.73 17.69
C GLU A 112 0.22 7.66 18.54
N GLN A 113 1.43 7.99 18.08
CA GLN A 113 2.15 9.10 18.69
C GLN A 113 1.55 10.39 18.17
N LYS A 114 0.60 10.88 18.97
CA LYS A 114 0.17 12.27 19.09
C LYS A 114 1.23 13.23 18.54
N LEU A 115 1.05 13.67 17.30
CA LEU A 115 1.88 14.67 16.64
C LEU A 115 1.55 16.06 17.22
N GLU A 116 1.77 16.24 18.53
CA GLU A 116 1.71 17.52 19.22
C GLU A 116 3.04 17.73 19.92
N LYS A 117 4.06 18.12 19.14
CA LYS A 117 5.14 19.04 19.55
C LYS A 117 6.06 19.26 18.35
N ASN A 118 6.01 20.47 17.81
CA ASN A 118 7.04 21.19 17.03
C ASN A 118 6.76 21.63 15.58
N ILE A 119 5.54 21.55 15.05
CA ILE A 119 5.20 22.37 13.87
C ILE A 119 3.85 23.05 14.11
N GLY A 120 3.86 24.37 14.10
CA GLY A 120 2.74 25.24 14.41
C GLY A 120 1.67 25.27 13.33
N THR A 121 0.93 24.17 13.15
CA THR A 121 -0.30 24.20 12.35
C THR A 121 -1.35 23.25 12.92
N LYS A 122 -2.44 23.81 13.43
CA LYS A 122 -3.58 23.05 13.96
C LYS A 122 -4.29 22.32 12.81
N ILE A 123 -4.17 21.00 12.76
CA ILE A 123 -5.06 20.16 11.94
C ILE A 123 -6.14 19.59 12.87
N LYS A 124 -7.40 19.96 12.62
CA LYS A 124 -8.54 19.39 13.37
C LYS A 124 -8.76 17.94 12.92
N PRO A 125 -8.86 16.95 13.84
CA PRO A 125 -9.12 15.57 13.48
C PRO A 125 -10.54 15.40 12.96
N LYS A 126 -10.69 14.81 11.77
CA LYS A 126 -11.99 14.42 11.23
C LYS A 126 -12.33 13.04 11.78
N ARG A 127 -13.23 12.98 12.77
CA ARG A 127 -13.77 11.72 13.31
C ARG A 127 -14.44 10.92 12.19
N ARG A 128 -13.91 9.75 11.86
CA ARG A 128 -14.64 8.57 11.36
C ARG A 128 -13.80 7.33 11.66
N ASN A 129 -14.44 6.30 12.21
CA ASN A 129 -13.86 5.07 12.79
C ASN A 129 -13.23 4.11 11.75
N HIS A 130 -12.31 4.58 10.91
CA HIS A 130 -11.46 3.70 10.10
C HIS A 130 -10.04 4.16 10.33
N ALA A 131 -9.24 3.34 11.02
CA ALA A 131 -7.86 3.64 11.31
C ALA A 131 -7.10 3.76 9.99
N VAL A 132 -6.78 4.99 9.57
CA VAL A 132 -5.80 5.23 8.52
C VAL A 132 -4.45 4.83 9.12
N GLN A 133 -3.93 3.67 8.73
CA GLN A 133 -2.62 3.23 9.16
C GLN A 133 -1.57 4.01 8.37
N ILE A 134 -1.00 5.04 8.98
CA ILE A 134 0.11 5.79 8.41
C ILE A 134 1.39 5.00 8.70
N ILE A 135 2.01 4.47 7.65
CA ILE A 135 3.37 3.91 7.75
C ILE A 135 4.35 5.07 7.85
N VAL A 136 4.98 5.24 9.02
CA VAL A 136 6.16 6.11 9.20
C VAL A 136 7.39 5.23 9.26
N VAL A 137 8.03 5.01 8.12
CA VAL A 137 9.33 4.32 8.08
C VAL A 137 10.41 5.36 8.36
N LYS A 138 11.03 5.29 9.54
CA LYS A 138 12.21 6.08 9.86
C LYS A 138 13.43 5.30 9.36
N THR A 139 13.93 5.61 8.17
CA THR A 139 15.21 5.07 7.71
C THR A 139 16.32 5.75 8.53
N ASN A 140 17.10 4.97 9.27
CA ASN A 140 18.35 5.47 9.84
C ASN A 140 19.37 5.51 8.70
N SER A 141 19.42 6.60 7.95
CA SER A 141 20.60 6.91 7.13
C SER A 141 21.79 7.09 8.06
N LYS A 142 22.55 6.01 8.26
CA LYS A 142 23.93 6.06 8.75
C LYS A 142 24.82 5.45 7.67
N ASN A 143 25.21 6.28 6.70
CA ASN A 143 26.61 6.63 6.41
C ASN A 143 26.78 6.99 4.93
N ALA A 144 27.40 8.17 4.74
CA ALA A 144 28.00 8.66 3.52
C ALA A 144 29.26 7.86 3.12
#